data_AF-A0A060X2F9-F1
#
_entry.id   AF-A0A060X2F9-F1
#
_cell.length_a   1.000
_cell.length_b   1.000
_cell.length_c   1.000
_cell.angle_alpha   90.00
_cell.angle_beta   90.00
_cell.angle_gamma   90.00
#
_symmetry.space_group_name_H-M   'P 1'
#
loop_
_entity.id
_entity.type
_entity.pdbx_description
1 polymer ?
#
loop_
_entity_poly.entity_id
_entity_poly.type
_entity_poly.pdbx_seq_one_letter_code
_entity_poly.pdbx_strand_id
1 'polypeptide(L)'
;MCVCLCVHACVLLVSKVGVSCTGKFSCSTSTLCFARSAQCDGVSDCADGEDELQCVRLSGRSSVLQINSRGVWGTVCSTNWDHKLGYSACKQLGYSSYISSRSLPLSSVESAFQANLVSVNLSHPDRQQTVKIHNTTFLSKTQCSSESVIVLKCLDCGSRPMFRSRIVGGNVSKPGQFPWQASLHYQNRHLCGGSIITPRWIVTAAHCVYGFATNTMLWAVQVGLTDQPINGVLSRSLEKIVYHARYQPKGLNYDIALLKLTEPLTFNGLVEPICLPNYGERFEEGKMCWISGWGATVDGGETSVSMHSAQVPVLSSRDCSGPGVYQGAISPWMVCAGYLEGGKDSCQGDSGGPLACEESSVWKLAGATSWGYGCAGRNNPAMYTLISHALTWIHQQMEVNSTVGTVYWCTEELCWWQTVLQYC
;
A
#
# COMPACT_ATOMS: atom_id res chain seq x y z
N MET A 1 -10.51 51.35 -50.39
CA MET A 1 -9.57 51.16 -49.26
C MET A 1 -10.33 50.49 -48.13
N CYS A 2 -10.13 49.20 -47.92
CA CYS A 2 -10.72 48.44 -46.82
C CYS A 2 -9.61 47.65 -46.14
N VAL A 3 -9.45 47.87 -44.85
CA VAL A 3 -8.35 47.40 -44.01
C VAL A 3 -8.60 45.93 -43.62
N CYS A 4 -7.70 45.02 -44.00
CA CYS A 4 -7.69 43.65 -43.52
C CYS A 4 -6.82 43.54 -42.26
N LEU A 5 -7.47 43.36 -41.11
CA LEU A 5 -6.84 43.05 -39.83
C LEU A 5 -6.35 41.60 -39.81
N CYS A 6 -5.02 41.41 -39.74
CA CYS A 6 -4.40 40.13 -39.37
C CYS A 6 -4.51 39.94 -37.85
N VAL A 7 -5.29 38.95 -37.41
CA VAL A 7 -5.31 38.50 -36.02
C VAL A 7 -4.34 37.33 -35.87
N HIS A 8 -3.18 37.58 -35.27
CA HIS A 8 -2.29 36.53 -34.79
C HIS A 8 -2.84 35.95 -33.49
N ALA A 9 -3.35 34.72 -33.55
CA ALA A 9 -3.64 33.92 -32.37
C ALA A 9 -2.34 33.36 -31.79
N CYS A 10 -1.79 34.01 -30.76
CA CYS A 10 -0.80 33.40 -29.88
C CYS A 10 -1.47 32.31 -29.04
N VAL A 11 -1.31 31.06 -29.45
CA VAL A 11 -1.59 29.90 -28.59
C VAL A 11 -0.51 29.88 -27.50
N LEU A 12 -0.85 30.38 -26.31
CA LEU A 12 -0.05 30.16 -25.11
C LEU A 12 -0.11 28.67 -24.75
N LEU A 13 0.90 27.92 -25.18
CA LEU A 13 1.25 26.64 -24.57
C LEU A 13 1.64 26.93 -23.12
N VAL A 14 0.69 26.77 -22.19
CA VAL A 14 1.01 26.64 -20.76
C VAL A 14 1.68 25.29 -20.59
N SER A 15 2.98 25.23 -20.87
CA SER A 15 3.84 24.21 -20.30
C SER A 15 3.70 24.31 -18.79
N LYS A 16 3.13 23.28 -18.14
CA LYS A 16 3.21 23.08 -16.69
C LYS A 16 4.68 22.97 -16.32
N VAL A 17 5.33 24.11 -16.07
CA VAL A 17 6.66 24.17 -15.47
C VAL A 17 6.45 23.68 -14.05
N GLY A 18 6.78 22.41 -13.81
CA GLY A 18 6.73 21.82 -12.47
C GLY A 18 7.67 22.61 -11.56
N VAL A 19 7.12 23.30 -10.57
CA VAL A 19 7.90 23.94 -9.52
C VAL A 19 8.65 22.82 -8.80
N SER A 20 9.97 22.80 -8.92
CA SER A 20 10.80 21.82 -8.22
C SER A 20 10.85 22.21 -6.73
N CYS A 21 10.09 21.50 -5.88
CA CYS A 21 10.13 21.65 -4.42
C CYS A 21 11.45 21.10 -3.81
N THR A 22 12.60 21.35 -4.44
CA THR A 22 13.89 20.80 -3.98
C THR A 22 14.16 21.26 -2.54
N GLY A 23 14.32 20.31 -1.63
CA GLY A 23 14.56 20.57 -0.21
C GLY A 23 13.32 20.97 0.62
N LYS A 24 12.13 21.04 0.00
CA LYS A 24 10.85 21.41 0.62
C LYS A 24 9.88 20.24 0.63
N PHE A 25 8.83 20.32 1.46
CA PHE A 25 7.68 19.43 1.37
C PHE A 25 6.77 19.91 0.23
N SER A 26 6.25 18.99 -0.58
CA SER A 26 5.35 19.29 -1.69
C SER A 26 3.98 18.74 -1.34
N CYS A 27 2.94 19.58 -1.40
CA CYS A 27 1.57 19.07 -1.36
C CYS A 27 1.31 18.23 -2.63
N SER A 28 0.49 17.20 -2.53
CA SER A 28 0.11 16.34 -3.66
C SER A 28 -1.03 16.92 -4.49
N THR A 29 -1.95 17.68 -3.87
CA THR A 29 -3.11 18.29 -4.55
C THR A 29 -2.83 19.68 -5.11
N SER A 30 -1.76 20.35 -4.68
CA SER A 30 -1.38 21.68 -5.16
C SER A 30 0.08 21.75 -5.58
N THR A 31 0.46 22.82 -6.28
CA THR A 31 1.86 23.12 -6.63
C THR A 31 2.61 23.87 -5.52
N LEU A 32 2.01 23.97 -4.33
CA LEU A 32 2.60 24.67 -3.18
C LEU A 32 3.68 23.82 -2.52
N CYS A 33 4.76 24.48 -2.08
CA CYS A 33 5.84 23.86 -1.36
C CYS A 33 6.09 24.58 -0.03
N PHE A 34 6.16 23.83 1.06
CA PHE A 34 6.44 24.35 2.40
C PHE A 34 7.81 23.90 2.91
N ALA A 35 8.32 24.56 3.94
CA ALA A 35 9.54 24.10 4.60
C ALA A 35 9.32 22.68 5.14
N ARG A 36 10.36 21.83 5.21
CA ARG A 36 10.21 20.48 5.80
C ARG A 36 9.72 20.53 7.25
N SER A 37 9.99 21.61 7.96
CA SER A 37 9.52 21.84 9.32
C SER A 37 8.00 21.97 9.44
N ALA A 38 7.29 22.27 8.34
CA ALA A 38 5.83 22.30 8.29
C ALA A 38 5.22 20.89 8.27
N GLN A 39 6.00 19.86 7.94
CA GLN A 39 5.47 18.50 7.91
C GLN A 39 5.27 17.98 9.33
N CYS A 40 4.05 17.56 9.67
CA CYS A 40 3.69 16.99 10.96
C CYS A 40 4.01 17.95 12.13
N ASP A 41 3.65 19.22 11.97
CA ASP A 41 3.81 20.25 12.98
C ASP A 41 2.51 20.60 13.72
N GLY A 42 1.39 19.99 13.29
CA GLY A 42 0.05 20.17 13.84
C GLY A 42 -0.75 21.30 13.18
N VAL A 43 -0.21 21.95 12.16
CA VAL A 43 -0.87 22.99 11.35
C VAL A 43 -1.14 22.42 9.96
N SER A 44 -2.34 22.63 9.43
CA SER A 44 -2.68 22.20 8.06
C SER A 44 -2.24 23.28 7.08
N ASP A 45 -1.04 23.15 6.51
CA ASP A 45 -0.52 24.04 5.48
C ASP A 45 -0.93 23.59 4.07
N CYS A 46 -1.06 22.27 3.85
CA CYS A 46 -1.59 21.73 2.60
C CYS A 46 -3.12 21.62 2.61
N ALA A 47 -3.71 21.58 1.41
CA ALA A 47 -5.12 21.23 1.26
C ALA A 47 -5.37 19.84 1.86
N ASP A 48 -6.53 19.66 2.49
CA ASP A 48 -6.92 18.44 3.20
C ASP A 48 -5.93 17.95 4.29
N GLY A 49 -5.01 18.82 4.74
CA GLY A 49 -4.02 18.51 5.76
C GLY A 49 -3.03 17.41 5.36
N GLU A 50 -2.66 17.34 4.08
CA GLU A 50 -1.75 16.31 3.55
C GLU A 50 -0.39 16.26 4.27
N ASP A 51 0.10 17.41 4.72
CA ASP A 51 1.31 17.61 5.52
C ASP A 51 1.21 17.02 6.93
N GLU A 52 -0.01 16.79 7.41
CA GLU A 52 -0.36 16.24 8.73
C GLU A 52 -0.78 14.75 8.69
N LEU A 53 -0.56 14.12 7.54
CA LEU A 53 -0.69 12.68 7.30
C LEU A 53 0.68 12.00 7.29
N GLN A 54 0.69 10.68 7.48
CA GLN A 54 1.92 9.87 7.42
C GLN A 54 2.99 10.31 8.43
N CYS A 55 2.55 10.82 9.58
CA CYS A 55 3.44 11.22 10.65
C CYS A 55 3.88 10.08 11.57
N VAL A 56 3.45 8.85 11.28
CA VAL A 56 3.74 7.66 12.05
C VAL A 56 4.16 6.55 11.09
N ARG A 57 5.19 5.77 11.45
CA ARG A 57 5.60 4.60 10.67
C ARG A 57 6.16 3.49 11.55
N LEU A 58 6.10 2.26 11.04
CA LEU A 58 6.75 1.10 11.64
C LEU A 58 7.97 0.73 10.80
N SER A 59 9.13 0.62 11.44
CA SER A 59 10.42 0.44 10.74
C SER A 59 11.19 -0.77 11.26
N GLY A 60 12.07 -1.29 10.41
CA GLY A 60 12.97 -2.40 10.75
C GLY A 60 12.27 -3.75 10.87
N ARG A 61 13.03 -4.77 11.26
CA ARG A 61 12.52 -6.15 11.39
C ARG A 61 11.53 -6.31 12.54
N SER A 62 11.67 -5.46 13.55
CA SER A 62 10.89 -5.54 14.80
C SER A 62 9.64 -4.66 14.83
N SER A 63 9.29 -3.94 13.76
CA SER A 63 8.16 -2.97 13.74
C SER A 63 8.33 -1.87 14.82
N VAL A 64 9.53 -1.30 14.88
CA VAL A 64 9.86 -0.20 15.79
C VAL A 64 9.05 1.03 15.38
N LEU A 65 8.38 1.65 16.35
CA LEU A 65 7.56 2.84 16.13
C LEU A 65 8.44 4.07 15.96
N GLN A 66 8.22 4.78 14.86
CA GLN A 66 8.81 6.10 14.62
C GLN A 66 7.71 7.13 14.36
N ILE A 67 7.97 8.35 14.81
CA ILE A 67 7.10 9.50 14.65
C ILE A 67 7.87 10.59 13.90
N ASN A 68 7.22 11.21 12.93
CA ASN A 68 7.71 12.41 12.27
C ASN A 68 7.15 13.62 13.00
N SER A 69 8.02 14.53 13.41
CA SER A 69 7.62 15.82 13.96
C SER A 69 8.48 16.90 13.31
N ARG A 70 7.83 17.86 12.66
CA ARG A 70 8.49 18.95 11.91
C ARG A 70 9.51 18.44 10.89
N GLY A 71 9.13 17.40 10.15
CA GLY A 71 9.95 16.78 9.11
C GLY A 71 11.13 15.92 9.60
N VAL A 72 11.25 15.67 10.91
CA VAL A 72 12.30 14.84 11.49
C VAL A 72 11.68 13.57 12.10
N TRP A 73 12.16 12.41 11.64
CA TRP A 73 11.77 11.11 12.19
C TRP A 73 12.57 10.80 13.46
N GLY A 74 11.85 10.46 14.53
CA GLY A 74 12.43 9.96 15.76
C GLY A 74 11.84 8.63 16.21
N THR A 75 12.66 7.81 16.87
CA THR A 75 12.24 6.52 17.43
C THR A 75 11.61 6.72 18.81
N VAL A 76 10.45 6.10 19.03
CA VAL A 76 9.66 6.33 20.25
C VAL A 76 10.23 5.54 21.43
N CYS A 77 10.62 6.26 22.49
CA CYS A 77 10.99 5.67 23.78
C CYS A 77 9.78 5.08 24.50
N SER A 78 10.01 4.05 25.30
CA SER A 78 8.93 3.42 26.10
C SER A 78 8.49 4.24 27.30
N THR A 79 9.26 5.26 27.68
CA THR A 79 8.93 6.18 28.79
C THR A 79 7.59 6.88 28.52
N ASN A 80 6.68 6.81 29.48
CA ASN A 80 5.33 7.38 29.41
C ASN A 80 4.44 6.81 28.28
N TRP A 81 4.81 5.66 27.72
CA TRP A 81 3.99 5.00 26.70
C TRP A 81 2.81 4.24 27.32
N ASP A 82 1.65 4.32 26.68
CA ASP A 82 0.45 3.57 27.08
C ASP A 82 -0.35 3.02 25.88
N HIS A 83 -1.41 2.27 26.18
CA HIS A 83 -2.28 1.67 25.16
C HIS A 83 -3.09 2.69 24.35
N LYS A 84 -3.34 3.89 24.88
CA LYS A 84 -4.09 4.95 24.16
C LYS A 84 -3.23 5.60 23.09
N LEU A 85 -1.94 5.79 23.40
CA LEU A 85 -0.92 6.19 22.43
C LEU A 85 -0.77 5.12 21.34
N GLY A 86 -0.76 3.84 21.72
CA GLY A 86 -0.77 2.72 20.77
C GLY A 86 -1.97 2.74 19.83
N TYR A 87 -3.18 2.93 20.35
CA TYR A 87 -4.39 3.05 19.53
C TYR A 87 -4.32 4.25 18.57
N SER A 88 -3.88 5.41 19.06
CA SER A 88 -3.75 6.63 18.26
C SER A 88 -2.71 6.47 17.14
N ALA A 89 -1.56 5.86 17.43
CA ALA A 89 -0.54 5.51 16.46
C ALA A 89 -1.09 4.59 15.35
N CYS A 90 -1.81 3.54 15.73
CA CYS A 90 -2.41 2.62 14.77
C CYS A 90 -3.46 3.28 13.88
N LYS A 91 -4.25 4.21 14.42
CA LYS A 91 -5.20 4.98 13.62
C LYS A 91 -4.52 5.91 12.62
N GLN A 92 -3.41 6.55 12.99
CA GLN A 92 -2.60 7.35 12.06
C GLN A 92 -1.88 6.50 11.00
N LEU A 93 -1.65 5.22 11.26
CA LEU A 93 -1.23 4.25 10.24
C LEU A 93 -2.40 3.76 9.37
N GLY A 94 -3.62 4.19 9.64
CA GLY A 94 -4.84 3.82 8.91
C GLY A 94 -5.46 2.48 9.35
N TYR A 95 -5.01 1.89 10.45
CA TYR A 95 -5.62 0.70 11.03
C TYR A 95 -6.79 1.08 11.96
N SER A 96 -7.86 0.29 11.93
CA SER A 96 -9.00 0.43 12.83
C SER A 96 -8.81 -0.29 14.18
N SER A 97 -7.68 -0.96 14.38
CA SER A 97 -7.41 -1.81 15.54
C SER A 97 -6.02 -1.55 16.12
N TYR A 98 -5.85 -1.95 17.38
CA TYR A 98 -4.60 -1.99 18.12
C TYR A 98 -4.57 -3.33 18.84
N ILE A 99 -3.54 -4.14 18.57
CA ILE A 99 -3.38 -5.47 19.17
C ILE A 99 -2.52 -5.38 20.42
N SER A 100 -1.32 -4.81 20.28
CA SER A 100 -0.39 -4.68 21.40
C SER A 100 0.72 -3.68 21.12
N SER A 101 1.36 -3.23 22.20
CA SER A 101 2.66 -2.57 22.16
C SER A 101 3.57 -3.23 23.19
N ARG A 102 4.85 -3.34 22.85
CA ARG A 102 5.88 -3.95 23.72
C ARG A 102 7.13 -3.10 23.71
N SER A 103 7.86 -3.11 24.82
CA SER A 103 9.16 -2.46 24.92
C SER A 103 10.25 -3.43 24.49
N LEU A 104 11.16 -2.97 23.64
CA LEU A 104 12.41 -3.67 23.31
C LEU A 104 13.61 -2.86 23.77
N PRO A 105 14.66 -3.49 24.32
CA PRO A 105 15.91 -2.79 24.63
C PRO A 105 16.47 -2.10 23.38
N LEU A 106 17.01 -0.89 23.53
CA LEU A 106 17.65 -0.15 22.44
C LEU A 106 18.77 -0.96 21.77
N SER A 107 19.51 -1.77 22.53
CA SER A 107 20.57 -2.64 22.03
C SER A 107 20.08 -3.77 21.12
N SER A 108 18.78 -4.10 21.17
CA SER A 108 18.19 -5.20 20.40
C SER A 108 17.59 -4.75 19.05
N VAL A 109 17.53 -3.45 18.78
CA VAL A 109 17.04 -2.90 17.50
C VAL A 109 18.20 -2.48 16.61
N GLU A 110 17.96 -2.36 15.30
CA GLU A 110 18.99 -1.97 14.34
C GLU A 110 19.61 -0.60 14.68
N SER A 111 20.90 -0.42 14.41
CA SER A 111 21.67 0.79 14.77
C SER A 111 21.03 2.10 14.27
N ALA A 112 20.38 2.05 13.10
CA ALA A 112 19.66 3.18 12.52
C ALA A 112 18.49 3.69 13.40
N PHE A 113 17.97 2.87 14.31
CA PHE A 113 16.84 3.21 15.19
C PHE A 113 17.26 3.52 16.63
N GLN A 114 18.55 3.44 16.94
CA GLN A 114 19.10 3.69 18.28
C GLN A 114 19.43 5.17 18.56
N ALA A 115 19.25 6.04 17.57
CA ALA A 115 19.50 7.48 17.63
C ALA A 115 18.22 8.28 17.34
N ASN A 116 18.23 9.58 17.63
CA ASN A 116 17.10 10.50 17.47
C ASN A 116 15.83 9.98 18.17
N LEU A 117 15.91 9.87 19.50
CA LEU A 117 14.83 9.34 20.30
C LEU A 117 13.79 10.44 20.61
N VAL A 118 12.53 10.05 20.72
CA VAL A 118 11.43 10.96 21.07
C VAL A 118 10.60 10.38 22.19
N SER A 119 10.10 11.24 23.07
CA SER A 119 9.00 10.90 23.98
C SER A 119 7.73 11.57 23.50
N VAL A 120 6.64 10.83 23.61
CA VAL A 120 5.30 11.38 23.40
C VAL A 120 4.79 11.85 24.75
N ASN A 121 4.59 13.17 24.90
CA ASN A 121 4.00 13.74 26.10
C ASN A 121 2.72 14.46 25.70
N LEU A 122 1.57 13.83 25.95
CA LEU A 122 0.28 14.45 25.72
C LEU A 122 -0.20 15.09 27.02
N SER A 123 -0.19 16.42 27.06
CA SER A 123 -0.63 17.23 28.19
C SER A 123 -2.17 17.40 28.28
N HIS A 124 -2.95 16.68 27.46
CA HIS A 124 -4.41 16.85 27.41
C HIS A 124 -5.15 15.55 27.74
N PRO A 125 -5.85 15.47 28.89
CA PRO A 125 -6.58 14.29 29.33
C PRO A 125 -7.99 14.20 28.73
N ASP A 126 -8.23 14.70 27.51
CA ASP A 126 -9.58 14.69 26.96
C ASP A 126 -9.95 13.28 26.45
N ARG A 127 -10.94 12.67 27.11
CA ARG A 127 -11.07 11.22 27.29
C ARG A 127 -11.61 10.43 26.09
N GLN A 128 -11.88 11.07 24.95
CA GLN A 128 -12.64 10.42 23.86
C GLN A 128 -12.15 10.69 22.43
N GLN A 129 -11.12 11.52 22.23
CA GLN A 129 -10.61 11.80 20.88
C GLN A 129 -9.26 11.14 20.62
N THR A 130 -9.11 10.56 19.42
CA THR A 130 -7.79 10.16 18.93
C THR A 130 -6.91 11.38 18.78
N VAL A 131 -5.79 11.39 19.49
CA VAL A 131 -4.84 12.50 19.47
C VAL A 131 -3.81 12.25 18.37
N LYS A 132 -3.47 13.28 17.61
CA LYS A 132 -2.33 13.22 16.69
C LYS A 132 -1.04 13.14 17.50
N ILE A 133 -0.36 11.99 17.46
CA ILE A 133 0.81 11.68 18.28
C ILE A 133 2.10 12.33 17.78
N HIS A 134 2.07 13.04 16.66
CA HIS A 134 3.24 13.75 16.12
C HIS A 134 3.61 15.04 16.88
N ASN A 135 2.76 15.48 17.81
CA ASN A 135 3.14 16.48 18.80
C ASN A 135 4.01 15.81 19.87
N THR A 136 5.33 15.83 19.66
CA THR A 136 6.31 15.11 20.49
C THR A 136 7.44 16.01 20.95
N THR A 137 8.12 15.58 22.02
CA THR A 137 9.35 16.22 22.49
C THR A 137 10.55 15.36 22.14
N PHE A 138 11.50 15.94 21.39
CA PHE A 138 12.76 15.28 21.05
C PHE A 138 13.64 15.10 22.28
N LEU A 139 14.27 13.93 22.38
CA LEU A 139 15.11 13.52 23.49
C LEU A 139 16.54 13.20 23.03
N SER A 140 17.52 13.59 23.83
CA SER A 140 18.88 13.04 23.75
C SER A 140 18.89 11.55 24.14
N LYS A 141 19.91 10.79 23.71
CA LYS A 141 20.09 9.36 24.09
C LYS A 141 20.06 9.15 25.62
N THR A 142 20.62 10.10 26.38
CA THR A 142 20.65 10.07 27.85
C THR A 142 19.32 10.41 28.51
N GLN A 143 18.37 10.96 27.75
CA GLN A 143 17.04 11.36 28.24
C GLN A 143 15.98 10.27 28.02
N CYS A 144 16.29 9.21 27.27
CA CYS A 144 15.48 7.99 27.22
C CYS A 144 15.76 7.12 28.44
N SER A 145 15.24 7.52 29.61
CA SER A 145 15.49 6.87 30.89
C SER A 145 15.15 5.37 30.95
N SER A 146 14.29 4.90 30.05
CA SER A 146 13.86 3.51 29.95
C SER A 146 14.80 2.60 29.16
N GLU A 147 15.81 3.16 28.47
CA GLU A 147 16.74 2.45 27.58
C GLU A 147 16.07 1.48 26.58
N SER A 148 14.80 1.72 26.26
CA SER A 148 13.97 0.84 25.47
C SER A 148 13.00 1.63 24.60
N VAL A 149 12.63 1.02 23.48
CA VAL A 149 11.79 1.61 22.44
C VAL A 149 10.52 0.80 22.25
N ILE A 150 9.52 1.44 21.69
CA ILE A 150 8.22 0.82 21.44
C ILE A 150 8.22 0.08 20.11
N VAL A 151 7.77 -1.17 20.18
CA VAL A 151 7.30 -1.95 19.04
C VAL A 151 5.78 -1.99 19.10
N LEU A 152 5.16 -1.76 17.94
CA LEU A 152 3.70 -1.64 17.83
C LEU A 152 3.15 -2.71 16.88
N LYS A 153 2.05 -3.34 17.29
CA LYS A 153 1.26 -4.26 16.46
C LYS A 153 -0.17 -3.75 16.36
N CYS A 154 -0.55 -3.30 15.16
CA CYS A 154 -1.88 -2.75 14.88
C CYS A 154 -2.88 -3.77 14.36
N LEU A 155 -2.40 -4.86 13.76
CA LEU A 155 -3.24 -5.90 13.16
C LEU A 155 -2.58 -7.27 13.34
N ASP A 156 -3.38 -8.30 13.63
CA ASP A 156 -2.96 -9.68 13.49
C ASP A 156 -3.03 -10.06 12.01
N CYS A 157 -1.88 -10.34 11.40
CA CYS A 157 -1.75 -10.57 9.97
C CYS A 157 -0.68 -11.62 9.68
N GLY A 158 -0.63 -12.08 8.42
CA GLY A 158 0.43 -12.95 7.92
C GLY A 158 0.40 -14.35 8.52
N SER A 159 -0.75 -14.80 9.02
CA SER A 159 -0.95 -16.15 9.57
C SER A 159 -1.85 -16.99 8.66
N ARG A 160 -1.76 -18.31 8.79
CA ARG A 160 -2.54 -19.29 8.00
C ARG A 160 -3.16 -20.35 8.91
N PRO A 161 -4.07 -19.98 9.81
CA PRO A 161 -4.49 -20.84 10.93
C PRO A 161 -5.25 -22.10 10.49
N MET A 162 -5.94 -22.06 9.35
CA MET A 162 -6.66 -23.22 8.79
C MET A 162 -5.82 -24.07 7.84
N PHE A 163 -4.62 -23.63 7.45
CA PHE A 163 -3.75 -24.39 6.57
C PHE A 163 -2.90 -25.39 7.35
N ARG A 164 -3.13 -26.68 7.11
CA ARG A 164 -2.30 -27.76 7.63
C ARG A 164 -1.42 -28.33 6.52
N SER A 165 -0.11 -28.11 6.61
CA SER A 165 0.86 -28.64 5.66
C SER A 165 0.92 -30.17 5.76
N ARG A 166 0.24 -30.88 4.85
CA ARG A 166 0.32 -32.35 4.76
C ARG A 166 0.97 -32.87 3.47
N ILE A 167 1.01 -32.05 2.41
CA ILE A 167 1.68 -32.35 1.12
C ILE A 167 2.10 -31.02 0.47
N VAL A 168 3.39 -30.86 0.16
CA VAL A 168 4.00 -29.77 -0.64
C VAL A 168 4.35 -30.35 -2.00
N GLY A 169 3.87 -29.75 -3.11
CA GLY A 169 4.21 -30.22 -4.47
C GLY A 169 3.07 -30.20 -5.51
N GLY A 170 1.86 -29.81 -5.14
CA GLY A 170 0.77 -29.58 -6.12
C GLY A 170 0.75 -28.12 -6.59
N ASN A 171 0.46 -27.89 -7.88
CA ASN A 171 0.24 -26.54 -8.42
C ASN A 171 -1.10 -25.93 -7.97
N VAL A 172 -2.06 -26.75 -7.52
CA VAL A 172 -3.39 -26.28 -7.07
C VAL A 172 -3.34 -25.93 -5.59
N SER A 173 -3.83 -24.75 -5.27
CA SER A 173 -3.87 -24.21 -3.90
C SER A 173 -4.96 -24.86 -3.08
N LYS A 174 -4.68 -25.08 -1.79
CA LYS A 174 -5.63 -25.65 -0.83
C LYS A 174 -6.39 -24.56 -0.08
N PRO A 175 -7.62 -24.84 0.40
CA PRO A 175 -8.35 -23.90 1.26
C PRO A 175 -7.51 -23.41 2.45
N GLY A 176 -7.51 -22.10 2.66
CA GLY A 176 -6.74 -21.44 3.73
C GLY A 176 -5.22 -21.36 3.49
N GLN A 177 -4.68 -21.89 2.38
CA GLN A 177 -3.24 -21.81 2.07
C GLN A 177 -2.75 -20.38 1.84
N PHE A 178 -3.56 -19.56 1.16
CA PHE A 178 -3.32 -18.13 0.92
C PHE A 178 -4.58 -17.34 1.28
N PRO A 179 -4.90 -17.21 2.59
CA PRO A 179 -6.18 -16.68 3.07
C PRO A 179 -6.35 -15.18 2.80
N TRP A 180 -5.28 -14.49 2.40
CA TRP A 180 -5.27 -13.10 1.96
C TRP A 180 -5.55 -12.90 0.48
N GLN A 181 -5.64 -13.97 -0.31
CA GLN A 181 -5.92 -13.85 -1.73
C GLN A 181 -7.33 -13.29 -1.95
N ALA A 182 -7.42 -12.25 -2.77
CA ALA A 182 -8.66 -11.70 -3.28
C ALA A 182 -8.78 -11.93 -4.79
N SER A 183 -10.00 -12.17 -5.26
CA SER A 183 -10.39 -12.23 -6.66
C SER A 183 -11.22 -11.00 -6.98
N LEU A 184 -10.71 -10.12 -7.85
CA LEU A 184 -11.38 -8.90 -8.27
C LEU A 184 -12.23 -9.22 -9.50
N HIS A 185 -13.52 -8.93 -9.38
CA HIS A 185 -14.49 -9.13 -10.43
C HIS A 185 -14.94 -7.80 -11.00
N TYR A 186 -14.95 -7.69 -12.33
CA TYR A 186 -15.58 -6.60 -13.06
C TYR A 186 -16.70 -7.18 -13.91
N GLN A 187 -17.92 -6.68 -13.74
CA GLN A 187 -19.12 -7.20 -14.42
C GLN A 187 -19.30 -8.72 -14.22
N ASN A 188 -19.12 -9.20 -12.99
CA ASN A 188 -19.23 -10.62 -12.59
C ASN A 188 -18.20 -11.57 -13.25
N ARG A 189 -17.11 -11.04 -13.79
CA ARG A 189 -16.00 -11.83 -14.33
C ARG A 189 -14.73 -11.51 -13.58
N HIS A 190 -13.98 -12.55 -13.21
CA HIS A 190 -12.64 -12.40 -12.68
C HIS A 190 -11.76 -11.64 -13.68
N LEU A 191 -11.10 -10.59 -13.20
CA LEU A 191 -10.20 -9.76 -13.99
C LEU A 191 -8.78 -9.78 -13.43
N CYS A 192 -8.65 -9.63 -12.11
CA CYS A 192 -7.36 -9.50 -11.43
C CYS A 192 -7.40 -10.18 -10.05
N GLY A 193 -6.21 -10.40 -9.50
CA GLY A 193 -6.00 -10.70 -8.09
C GLY A 193 -5.89 -9.46 -7.20
N GLY A 194 -5.79 -9.71 -5.90
CA GLY A 194 -5.55 -8.71 -4.88
C GLY A 194 -5.14 -9.37 -3.56
N SER A 195 -4.76 -8.53 -2.59
CA SER A 195 -4.30 -8.96 -1.27
C SER A 195 -5.05 -8.23 -0.17
N ILE A 196 -5.66 -8.97 0.76
CA ILE A 196 -6.30 -8.42 1.95
C ILE A 196 -5.22 -7.89 2.89
N ILE A 197 -5.23 -6.59 3.18
CA ILE A 197 -4.26 -5.96 4.10
C ILE A 197 -4.89 -5.47 5.40
N THR A 198 -6.22 -5.29 5.41
CA THR A 198 -7.04 -5.00 6.60
C THR A 198 -8.45 -5.55 6.38
N PRO A 199 -9.37 -5.50 7.38
CA PRO A 199 -10.76 -5.88 7.16
C PRO A 199 -11.47 -5.11 6.04
N ARG A 200 -11.03 -3.90 5.69
CA ARG A 200 -11.71 -3.05 4.68
C ARG A 200 -10.86 -2.70 3.47
N TRP A 201 -9.59 -3.06 3.44
CA TRP A 201 -8.66 -2.63 2.40
C TRP A 201 -8.02 -3.81 1.70
N ILE A 202 -8.08 -3.76 0.36
CA ILE A 202 -7.43 -4.70 -0.55
C ILE A 202 -6.38 -3.93 -1.36
N VAL A 203 -5.17 -4.46 -1.44
CA VAL A 203 -4.12 -3.99 -2.37
C VAL A 203 -4.25 -4.75 -3.69
N THR A 204 -4.11 -4.04 -4.81
CA THR A 204 -4.08 -4.59 -6.17
C THR A 204 -3.21 -3.71 -7.07
N ALA A 205 -3.13 -4.03 -8.37
CA ALA A 205 -2.42 -3.23 -9.35
C ALA A 205 -3.29 -2.08 -9.89
N ALA A 206 -2.67 -0.95 -10.24
CA ALA A 206 -3.37 0.19 -10.82
C ALA A 206 -3.94 -0.14 -12.20
N HIS A 207 -3.20 -0.90 -13.02
CA HIS A 207 -3.63 -1.25 -14.37
C HIS A 207 -4.93 -2.07 -14.40
N CYS A 208 -5.26 -2.79 -13.32
CA CYS A 208 -6.51 -3.51 -13.19
C CYS A 208 -7.73 -2.56 -13.16
N VAL A 209 -7.57 -1.38 -12.56
CA VAL A 209 -8.69 -0.45 -12.29
C VAL A 209 -8.61 0.85 -13.10
N TYR A 210 -7.48 1.13 -13.73
CA TYR A 210 -7.26 2.34 -14.50
C TYR A 210 -8.25 2.45 -15.67
N GLY A 211 -8.98 3.56 -15.75
CA GLY A 211 -10.07 3.76 -16.72
C GLY A 211 -11.43 3.19 -16.31
N PHE A 212 -11.50 2.39 -15.24
CA PHE A 212 -12.72 1.71 -14.79
C PHE A 212 -13.06 1.97 -13.31
N ALA A 213 -12.30 2.84 -12.64
CA ALA A 213 -12.39 3.09 -11.20
C ALA A 213 -13.63 3.90 -10.76
N THR A 214 -14.36 4.53 -11.68
CA THR A 214 -15.44 5.49 -11.36
C THR A 214 -16.75 4.81 -10.97
N ASN A 215 -17.07 3.65 -11.54
CA ASN A 215 -18.30 2.93 -11.26
C ASN A 215 -18.05 1.70 -10.39
N THR A 216 -18.03 1.91 -9.07
CA THR A 216 -17.82 0.84 -8.08
C THR A 216 -18.90 -0.24 -8.09
N MET A 217 -20.10 0.04 -8.62
CA MET A 217 -21.20 -0.94 -8.68
C MET A 217 -20.92 -2.10 -9.65
N LEU A 218 -20.01 -1.90 -10.60
CA LEU A 218 -19.57 -2.96 -11.53
C LEU A 218 -18.49 -3.85 -10.93
N TRP A 219 -17.97 -3.50 -9.76
CA TRP A 219 -16.88 -4.19 -9.11
C TRP A 219 -17.34 -5.00 -7.91
N ALA A 220 -16.76 -6.18 -7.75
CA ALA A 220 -16.91 -7.00 -6.57
C ALA A 220 -15.56 -7.63 -6.19
N VAL A 221 -15.35 -7.85 -4.90
CA VAL A 221 -14.21 -8.60 -4.38
C VAL A 221 -14.71 -9.89 -3.75
N GLN A 222 -14.15 -11.02 -4.19
CA GLN A 222 -14.42 -12.33 -3.63
C GLN A 222 -13.19 -12.84 -2.86
N VAL A 223 -13.40 -13.41 -1.67
CA VAL A 223 -12.33 -13.90 -0.78
C VAL A 223 -12.70 -15.24 -0.14
N GLY A 224 -11.71 -15.95 0.40
CA GLY A 224 -11.94 -17.20 1.15
C GLY A 224 -12.31 -18.41 0.28
N LEU A 225 -11.99 -18.36 -1.01
CA LEU A 225 -12.27 -19.39 -2.00
C LEU A 225 -10.98 -19.91 -2.64
N THR A 226 -11.00 -21.14 -3.13
CA THR A 226 -9.93 -21.68 -3.99
C THR A 226 -10.41 -21.99 -5.39
N ASP A 227 -11.71 -22.18 -5.61
CA ASP A 227 -12.29 -22.42 -6.95
C ASP A 227 -13.32 -21.34 -7.28
N GLN A 228 -13.45 -20.95 -8.56
CA GLN A 228 -14.44 -20.00 -9.06
C GLN A 228 -14.96 -20.44 -10.44
N PRO A 229 -16.26 -20.27 -10.76
CA PRO A 229 -17.30 -19.66 -9.93
C PRO A 229 -17.87 -20.63 -8.89
N ILE A 230 -18.10 -20.15 -7.67
CA ILE A 230 -18.87 -20.86 -6.63
C ILE A 230 -20.08 -19.99 -6.27
N ASN A 231 -21.27 -20.59 -6.24
CA ASN A 231 -22.48 -19.93 -5.76
C ASN A 231 -22.40 -19.68 -4.24
N GLY A 232 -22.77 -18.50 -3.77
CA GLY A 232 -22.79 -18.16 -2.33
C GLY A 232 -21.44 -17.76 -1.71
N VAL A 233 -20.44 -17.46 -2.54
CA VAL A 233 -19.14 -16.92 -2.09
C VAL A 233 -19.31 -15.57 -1.39
N LEU A 234 -18.43 -15.29 -0.41
CA LEU A 234 -18.31 -13.98 0.21
C LEU A 234 -17.89 -12.92 -0.82
N SER A 235 -18.88 -12.33 -1.48
CA SER A 235 -18.72 -11.20 -2.38
C SER A 235 -18.89 -9.90 -1.61
N ARG A 236 -18.02 -8.92 -1.87
CA ARG A 236 -18.03 -7.61 -1.23
C ARG A 236 -18.02 -6.50 -2.27
N SER A 237 -18.98 -5.59 -2.11
CA SER A 237 -19.08 -4.35 -2.86
C SER A 237 -17.95 -3.39 -2.48
N LEU A 238 -17.62 -2.48 -3.40
CA LEU A 238 -16.61 -1.45 -3.17
C LEU A 238 -17.25 -0.11 -2.81
N GLU A 239 -16.74 0.51 -1.74
CA GLU A 239 -17.01 1.90 -1.38
C GLU A 239 -16.20 2.84 -2.28
N LYS A 240 -14.93 2.51 -2.52
CA LYS A 240 -13.98 3.39 -3.21
C LYS A 240 -12.88 2.59 -3.88
N ILE A 241 -12.42 3.07 -5.03
CA ILE A 241 -11.22 2.59 -5.73
C ILE A 241 -10.26 3.76 -5.84
N VAL A 242 -9.01 3.57 -5.40
CA VAL A 242 -7.96 4.58 -5.51
C VAL A 242 -6.71 3.96 -6.10
N TYR A 243 -6.22 4.49 -7.21
CA TYR A 243 -4.92 4.11 -7.77
C TYR A 243 -3.92 5.26 -7.59
N HIS A 244 -2.64 4.95 -7.66
CA HIS A 244 -1.59 5.94 -7.44
C HIS A 244 -1.64 7.05 -8.51
N ALA A 245 -1.68 8.32 -8.09
CA ALA A 245 -1.85 9.47 -9.00
C ALA A 245 -0.73 9.61 -10.05
N ARG A 246 0.46 9.10 -9.73
CA ARG A 246 1.61 9.06 -10.66
C ARG A 246 1.69 7.78 -11.50
N TYR A 247 0.66 6.95 -11.52
CA TYR A 247 0.63 5.74 -12.34
C TYR A 247 0.84 6.08 -13.82
N GLN A 248 1.74 5.35 -14.48
CA GLN A 248 2.14 5.57 -15.86
C GLN A 248 1.77 4.34 -16.71
N PRO A 249 0.64 4.34 -17.45
CA PRO A 249 0.13 3.16 -18.15
C PRO A 249 1.10 2.52 -19.16
N LYS A 250 1.97 3.32 -19.79
CA LYS A 250 2.93 2.81 -20.78
C LYS A 250 4.12 2.07 -20.17
N GLY A 251 4.60 2.53 -19.01
CA GLY A 251 5.78 1.97 -18.33
C GLY A 251 5.45 1.18 -17.07
N LEU A 252 4.16 1.09 -16.73
CA LEU A 252 3.62 0.43 -15.53
C LEU A 252 4.36 0.83 -14.24
N ASN A 253 4.83 2.08 -14.18
CA ASN A 253 5.44 2.63 -12.99
C ASN A 253 4.35 3.10 -12.03
N TYR A 254 4.59 2.97 -10.72
CA TYR A 254 3.59 3.18 -9.67
C TYR A 254 2.30 2.36 -9.88
N ASP A 255 2.44 1.11 -10.33
CA ASP A 255 1.32 0.21 -10.61
C ASP A 255 0.72 -0.38 -9.32
N ILE A 256 0.04 0.46 -8.56
CA ILE A 256 -0.56 0.12 -7.26
C ILE A 256 -1.92 0.81 -7.09
N ALA A 257 -2.87 0.06 -6.55
CA ALA A 257 -4.20 0.54 -6.19
C ALA A 257 -4.69 -0.08 -4.88
N LEU A 258 -5.64 0.62 -4.26
CA LEU A 258 -6.35 0.23 -3.07
C LEU A 258 -7.85 0.21 -3.34
N LEU A 259 -8.50 -0.87 -2.90
CA LEU A 259 -9.95 -1.02 -2.92
C LEU A 259 -10.45 -0.96 -1.49
N LYS A 260 -11.37 -0.03 -1.22
CA LYS A 260 -12.08 0.06 0.06
C LYS A 260 -13.39 -0.69 -0.04
N LEU A 261 -13.57 -1.70 0.80
CA LEU A 261 -14.80 -2.47 0.89
C LEU A 261 -15.87 -1.67 1.63
N THR A 262 -17.13 -1.78 1.20
CA THR A 262 -18.28 -1.14 1.87
C THR A 262 -18.45 -1.68 3.30
N GLU A 263 -18.26 -2.99 3.47
CA GLU A 263 -18.36 -3.68 4.75
C GLU A 263 -17.04 -4.38 5.10
N PRO A 264 -16.67 -4.44 6.39
CA PRO A 264 -15.47 -5.15 6.81
C PRO A 264 -15.60 -6.66 6.59
N LEU A 265 -14.49 -7.30 6.23
CA LEU A 265 -14.33 -8.75 6.23
C LEU A 265 -14.28 -9.28 7.65
N THR A 266 -14.84 -10.48 7.83
CA THR A 266 -14.69 -11.26 9.06
C THR A 266 -13.59 -12.29 8.86
N PHE A 267 -12.55 -12.22 9.67
CA PHE A 267 -11.46 -13.18 9.62
C PHE A 267 -11.86 -14.48 10.32
N ASN A 268 -11.63 -15.59 9.64
CA ASN A 268 -12.12 -16.92 10.04
C ASN A 268 -11.13 -18.03 9.68
N GLY A 269 -9.87 -17.68 9.39
CA GLY A 269 -8.81 -18.58 8.98
C GLY A 269 -8.81 -19.00 7.50
N LEU A 270 -9.94 -18.88 6.79
CA LEU A 270 -9.98 -18.95 5.32
C LEU A 270 -9.82 -17.57 4.70
N VAL A 271 -10.23 -16.53 5.43
CA VAL A 271 -10.02 -15.12 5.13
C VAL A 271 -9.15 -14.54 6.24
N GLU A 272 -7.95 -14.07 5.90
CA GLU A 272 -7.00 -13.44 6.83
C GLU A 272 -6.19 -12.38 6.08
N PRO A 273 -5.73 -11.31 6.76
CA PRO A 273 -4.91 -10.30 6.11
C PRO A 273 -3.44 -10.76 6.01
N ILE A 274 -2.75 -10.38 4.94
CA ILE A 274 -1.29 -10.45 4.86
C ILE A 274 -0.67 -9.21 5.51
N CYS A 275 0.50 -9.35 6.15
CA CYS A 275 1.17 -8.20 6.72
C CYS A 275 1.80 -7.32 5.63
N LEU A 276 1.73 -6.01 5.81
CA LEU A 276 2.60 -5.09 5.06
C LEU A 276 4.04 -5.20 5.61
N PRO A 277 5.07 -5.03 4.75
CA PRO A 277 6.45 -4.92 5.21
C PRO A 277 6.63 -3.64 6.03
N ASN A 278 7.64 -3.60 6.88
CA ASN A 278 8.01 -2.38 7.59
C ASN A 278 8.89 -1.48 6.70
N TYR A 279 8.97 -0.20 7.06
CA TYR A 279 9.89 0.72 6.41
C TYR A 279 11.34 0.27 6.58
N GLY A 280 12.08 0.24 5.47
CA GLY A 280 13.46 -0.24 5.42
C GLY A 280 13.62 -1.76 5.37
N GLU A 281 12.52 -2.52 5.45
CA GLU A 281 12.55 -3.97 5.27
C GLU A 281 12.79 -4.32 3.80
N ARG A 282 13.66 -5.31 3.56
CA ARG A 282 14.01 -5.81 2.23
C ARG A 282 13.95 -7.32 2.25
N PHE A 283 13.47 -7.89 1.14
CA PHE A 283 13.52 -9.32 0.88
C PHE A 283 14.80 -9.59 0.10
N GLU A 284 15.69 -10.40 0.69
CA GLU A 284 17.02 -10.66 0.13
C GLU A 284 16.93 -11.43 -1.19
N GLU A 285 17.94 -11.29 -2.03
CA GLU A 285 18.09 -12.06 -3.26
C GLU A 285 18.06 -13.57 -2.95
N GLY A 286 17.37 -14.34 -3.79
CA GLY A 286 17.17 -15.77 -3.58
C GLY A 286 16.13 -16.12 -2.51
N LYS A 287 15.55 -15.14 -1.80
CA LYS A 287 14.43 -15.38 -0.89
C LYS A 287 13.29 -16.02 -1.66
N MET A 288 12.90 -17.21 -1.24
CA MET A 288 11.77 -17.92 -1.83
C MET A 288 10.45 -17.35 -1.33
N CYS A 289 9.63 -16.89 -2.26
CA CYS A 289 8.30 -16.34 -2.02
C CYS A 289 7.26 -17.12 -2.80
N TRP A 290 5.99 -16.90 -2.46
CA TRP A 290 4.86 -17.56 -3.09
C TRP A 290 4.04 -16.57 -3.89
N ILE A 291 3.65 -17.01 -5.07
CA ILE A 291 2.63 -16.37 -5.91
C ILE A 291 1.39 -17.24 -5.90
N SER A 292 0.22 -16.60 -5.97
CA SER A 292 -1.07 -17.28 -6.04
C SER A 292 -2.08 -16.47 -6.84
N GLY A 293 -2.98 -17.18 -7.52
CA GLY A 293 -4.04 -16.54 -8.30
C GLY A 293 -4.78 -17.52 -9.21
N TRP A 294 -5.68 -16.96 -10.02
CA TRP A 294 -6.51 -17.68 -10.99
C TRP A 294 -6.16 -17.29 -12.43
N GLY A 295 -4.97 -16.74 -12.64
CA GLY A 295 -4.49 -16.40 -13.95
C GLY A 295 -4.37 -17.61 -14.88
N ALA A 296 -4.12 -17.32 -16.15
CA ALA A 296 -3.94 -18.32 -17.18
C ALA A 296 -2.75 -19.24 -16.82
N THR A 297 -2.91 -20.54 -17.05
CA THR A 297 -1.85 -21.52 -16.78
C THR A 297 -0.85 -21.64 -17.94
N VAL A 298 -1.17 -21.02 -19.07
CA VAL A 298 -0.36 -20.92 -20.29
C VAL A 298 -0.50 -19.50 -20.85
N ASP A 299 0.55 -18.98 -21.47
CA ASP A 299 0.53 -17.63 -22.04
C ASP A 299 -0.57 -17.49 -23.10
N GLY A 300 -1.39 -16.45 -22.99
CA GLY A 300 -2.56 -16.22 -23.83
C GLY A 300 -3.73 -17.20 -23.61
N GLY A 301 -3.67 -18.03 -22.56
CA GLY A 301 -4.75 -18.95 -22.17
C GLY A 301 -5.89 -18.28 -21.41
N GLU A 302 -6.93 -19.05 -21.09
CA GLU A 302 -8.02 -18.61 -20.23
C GLU A 302 -7.66 -18.70 -18.74
N THR A 303 -8.30 -17.87 -17.92
CA THR A 303 -8.17 -17.90 -16.46
C THR A 303 -8.62 -19.24 -15.89
N SER A 304 -7.95 -19.72 -14.85
CA SER A 304 -8.25 -21.00 -14.22
C SER A 304 -9.48 -20.90 -13.30
N VAL A 305 -10.26 -21.99 -13.26
CA VAL A 305 -11.30 -22.20 -12.25
C VAL A 305 -10.67 -22.35 -10.87
N SER A 306 -9.59 -23.13 -10.77
CA SER A 306 -8.89 -23.41 -9.51
C SER A 306 -7.73 -22.46 -9.31
N MET A 307 -7.56 -22.00 -8.08
CA MET A 307 -6.44 -21.16 -7.68
C MET A 307 -5.17 -21.97 -7.74
N HIS A 308 -4.16 -21.46 -8.43
CA HIS A 308 -2.85 -22.06 -8.47
C HIS A 308 -1.88 -21.31 -7.55
N SER A 309 -0.77 -21.97 -7.22
CA SER A 309 0.34 -21.33 -6.54
C SER A 309 1.67 -21.91 -6.95
N ALA A 310 2.70 -21.07 -6.91
CA ALA A 310 4.07 -21.45 -7.21
C ALA A 310 5.04 -20.72 -6.29
N GLN A 311 6.19 -21.35 -6.07
CA GLN A 311 7.29 -20.76 -5.33
C GLN A 311 8.32 -20.19 -6.29
N VAL A 312 8.67 -18.92 -6.12
CA VAL A 312 9.59 -18.16 -6.98
C VAL A 312 10.64 -17.45 -6.11
N PRO A 313 11.91 -17.40 -6.53
CA PRO A 313 12.92 -16.62 -5.83
C PRO A 313 12.82 -15.14 -6.19
N VAL A 314 13.11 -14.26 -5.23
CA VAL A 314 13.37 -12.85 -5.50
C VAL A 314 14.70 -12.72 -6.23
N LEU A 315 14.71 -11.97 -7.32
CA LEU A 315 15.91 -11.71 -8.13
C LEU A 315 16.49 -10.33 -7.83
N SER A 316 17.80 -10.18 -8.03
CA SER A 316 18.45 -8.89 -7.87
C SER A 316 18.02 -7.92 -8.97
N SER A 317 18.01 -6.62 -8.67
CA SER A 317 17.76 -5.59 -9.69
C SER A 317 18.78 -5.66 -10.84
N ARG A 318 20.00 -6.13 -10.56
CA ARG A 318 21.06 -6.30 -11.55
C ARG A 318 20.73 -7.42 -12.54
N ASP A 319 20.29 -8.57 -12.05
CA ASP A 319 19.96 -9.71 -12.92
C ASP A 319 18.75 -9.39 -13.79
N CYS A 320 17.72 -8.76 -13.21
CA CYS A 320 16.55 -8.41 -13.99
C CYS A 320 16.81 -7.26 -14.96
N SER A 321 17.70 -6.32 -14.64
CA SER A 321 18.13 -5.26 -15.56
C SER A 321 19.16 -5.74 -16.58
N GLY A 322 19.56 -7.02 -16.52
CA GLY A 322 20.61 -7.59 -17.33
C GLY A 322 20.35 -7.50 -18.84
N PRO A 323 21.41 -7.50 -19.67
CA PRO A 323 21.27 -7.64 -21.11
C PRO A 323 20.55 -8.95 -21.46
N GLY A 324 19.50 -8.87 -22.27
CA GLY A 324 18.69 -10.04 -22.64
C GLY A 324 17.56 -10.41 -21.67
N VAL A 325 17.36 -9.62 -20.60
CA VAL A 325 16.19 -9.66 -19.70
C VAL A 325 15.36 -8.39 -19.95
N TYR A 326 15.45 -7.38 -19.07
CA TYR A 326 14.72 -6.11 -19.24
C TYR A 326 15.56 -4.92 -19.72
N GLN A 327 16.85 -5.11 -19.99
CA GLN A 327 17.72 -4.08 -20.60
C GLN A 327 17.66 -2.71 -19.89
N GLY A 328 17.63 -2.72 -18.55
CA GLY A 328 17.55 -1.50 -17.73
C GLY A 328 16.15 -0.90 -17.56
N ALA A 329 15.09 -1.53 -18.07
CA ALA A 329 13.71 -1.06 -17.93
C ALA A 329 13.07 -1.38 -16.57
N ILE A 330 13.81 -1.23 -15.47
CA ILE A 330 13.32 -1.49 -14.10
C ILE A 330 13.38 -0.21 -13.29
N SER A 331 12.23 0.19 -12.74
CA SER A 331 12.16 1.36 -11.85
C SER A 331 12.46 0.96 -10.39
N PRO A 332 12.84 1.91 -9.51
CA PRO A 332 12.98 1.63 -8.08
C PRO A 332 11.70 1.18 -7.38
N TRP A 333 10.53 1.29 -8.04
CA TRP A 333 9.23 0.85 -7.52
C TRP A 333 8.91 -0.60 -7.88
N MET A 334 9.84 -1.29 -8.53
CA MET A 334 9.63 -2.64 -9.04
C MET A 334 10.57 -3.64 -8.35
N VAL A 335 10.06 -4.85 -8.15
CA VAL A 335 10.83 -6.02 -7.72
C VAL A 335 10.53 -7.17 -8.67
N CYS A 336 11.55 -7.95 -8.95
CA CYS A 336 11.52 -9.01 -9.92
C CYS A 336 11.61 -10.35 -9.19
N ALA A 337 10.82 -11.33 -9.60
CA ALA A 337 10.85 -12.66 -9.02
C ALA A 337 10.51 -13.71 -10.07
N GLY A 338 11.15 -14.88 -9.98
CA GLY A 338 11.00 -15.95 -10.96
C GLY A 338 12.30 -16.66 -11.26
N TYR A 339 12.26 -17.56 -12.23
CA TYR A 339 13.44 -18.31 -12.70
C TYR A 339 13.83 -17.78 -14.08
N LEU A 340 15.12 -17.49 -14.29
CA LEU A 340 15.61 -17.02 -15.60
C LEU A 340 15.52 -18.12 -16.66
N GLU A 341 15.51 -19.39 -16.25
CA GLU A 341 15.26 -20.53 -17.11
C GLU A 341 13.80 -20.61 -17.60
N GLY A 342 12.89 -19.87 -16.95
CA GLY A 342 11.44 -19.90 -17.19
C GLY A 342 10.72 -21.02 -16.41
N GLY A 343 9.53 -21.37 -16.87
CA GLY A 343 8.74 -22.51 -16.37
C GLY A 343 7.72 -22.19 -15.28
N LYS A 344 8.07 -21.44 -14.22
CA LYS A 344 7.13 -21.00 -13.17
C LYS A 344 7.07 -19.49 -13.11
N ASP A 345 5.86 -18.95 -13.27
CA ASP A 345 5.64 -17.51 -13.36
C ASP A 345 4.19 -17.13 -13.02
N SER A 346 3.96 -15.84 -12.76
CA SER A 346 2.62 -15.26 -12.77
C SER A 346 2.16 -15.02 -14.22
N CYS A 347 0.86 -15.06 -14.48
CA CYS A 347 0.34 -14.89 -15.84
C CYS A 347 -0.91 -14.00 -15.90
N GLN A 348 -1.52 -13.87 -17.07
CA GLN A 348 -2.68 -12.99 -17.25
C GLN A 348 -3.84 -13.41 -16.33
N GLY A 349 -4.35 -12.47 -15.53
CA GLY A 349 -5.34 -12.71 -14.48
C GLY A 349 -4.76 -12.81 -13.06
N ASP A 350 -3.45 -13.01 -12.90
CA ASP A 350 -2.78 -12.94 -11.60
C ASP A 350 -2.42 -11.50 -11.18
N SER A 351 -2.53 -10.54 -12.11
CA SER A 351 -2.29 -9.11 -11.90
C SER A 351 -2.91 -8.59 -10.59
N GLY A 352 -2.15 -7.82 -9.81
CA GLY A 352 -2.53 -7.34 -8.48
C GLY A 352 -2.47 -8.39 -7.37
N GLY A 353 -2.34 -9.69 -7.71
CA GLY A 353 -2.15 -10.77 -6.75
C GLY A 353 -0.82 -10.70 -5.99
N PRO A 354 -0.69 -11.44 -4.88
CA PRO A 354 0.43 -11.32 -3.95
C PRO A 354 1.71 -11.97 -4.46
N LEU A 355 2.84 -11.29 -4.25
CA LEU A 355 4.13 -11.92 -3.99
C LEU A 355 4.32 -11.98 -2.48
N ALA A 356 4.00 -13.13 -1.88
CA ALA A 356 3.97 -13.34 -0.44
C ALA A 356 5.27 -14.00 0.04
N CYS A 357 6.01 -13.33 0.92
CA CYS A 357 7.27 -13.84 1.47
C CYS A 357 7.13 -14.08 2.97
N GLU A 358 7.61 -15.23 3.46
CA GLU A 358 7.60 -15.56 4.88
C GLU A 358 8.89 -15.10 5.56
N GLU A 359 8.77 -14.28 6.59
CA GLU A 359 9.89 -13.80 7.40
C GLU A 359 9.56 -14.02 8.88
N SER A 360 10.42 -14.75 9.61
CA SER A 360 10.20 -15.08 11.02
C SER A 360 8.80 -15.64 11.33
N SER A 361 8.32 -16.56 10.49
CA SER A 361 6.98 -17.18 10.56
C SER A 361 5.79 -16.24 10.33
N VAL A 362 6.03 -15.05 9.79
CA VAL A 362 4.99 -14.08 9.42
C VAL A 362 5.03 -13.86 7.90
N TRP A 363 3.88 -14.00 7.25
CA TRP A 363 3.74 -13.74 5.82
C TRP A 363 3.55 -12.25 5.55
N LYS A 364 4.41 -11.71 4.67
CA LYS A 364 4.43 -10.31 4.29
C LYS A 364 4.25 -10.15 2.78
N LEU A 365 3.54 -9.10 2.39
CA LEU A 365 3.31 -8.75 0.99
C LEU A 365 4.54 -8.02 0.45
N ALA A 366 5.44 -8.74 -0.21
CA ALA A 366 6.64 -8.16 -0.79
C ALA A 366 6.34 -7.38 -2.07
N GLY A 367 5.41 -7.90 -2.87
CA GLY A 367 5.04 -7.34 -4.16
C GLY A 367 3.57 -7.52 -4.52
N ALA A 368 3.09 -6.70 -5.44
CA ALA A 368 1.82 -6.92 -6.16
C ALA A 368 2.11 -7.17 -7.64
N THR A 369 1.56 -8.25 -8.21
CA THR A 369 1.82 -8.68 -9.60
C THR A 369 1.50 -7.55 -10.58
N SER A 370 2.42 -7.21 -11.47
CA SER A 370 2.29 -6.05 -12.36
C SER A 370 2.36 -6.45 -13.84
N TRP A 371 3.51 -6.94 -14.32
CA TRP A 371 3.69 -7.28 -15.74
C TRP A 371 4.83 -8.27 -15.98
N GLY A 372 4.91 -8.77 -17.21
CA GLY A 372 5.98 -9.62 -17.71
C GLY A 372 5.90 -9.73 -19.23
N TYR A 373 6.97 -10.18 -19.89
CA TYR A 373 6.94 -10.49 -21.32
C TYR A 373 6.46 -11.93 -21.55
N GLY A 374 5.17 -12.08 -21.87
CA GLY A 374 4.51 -13.38 -21.86
C GLY A 374 4.47 -13.97 -20.45
N CYS A 375 4.37 -15.29 -20.36
CA CYS A 375 4.40 -16.00 -19.08
C CYS A 375 5.41 -17.14 -19.13
N ALA A 376 6.21 -17.28 -18.06
CA ALA A 376 7.13 -18.41 -17.86
C ALA A 376 8.17 -18.60 -18.99
N GLY A 377 8.45 -17.54 -19.73
CA GLY A 377 9.47 -17.50 -20.77
C GLY A 377 10.88 -17.44 -20.21
N ARG A 378 11.85 -17.98 -20.95
CA ARG A 378 13.26 -17.83 -20.62
C ARG A 378 13.64 -16.35 -20.61
N ASN A 379 14.38 -15.93 -19.59
CA ASN A 379 14.80 -14.55 -19.34
C ASN A 379 13.64 -13.55 -19.20
N ASN A 380 12.42 -14.00 -18.90
CA ASN A 380 11.25 -13.14 -18.72
C ASN A 380 10.62 -13.36 -17.33
N PRO A 381 11.33 -13.09 -16.22
CA PRO A 381 10.75 -13.21 -14.88
C PRO A 381 9.67 -12.15 -14.64
N ALA A 382 8.57 -12.46 -13.94
CA ALA A 382 7.54 -11.46 -13.63
C ALA A 382 8.06 -10.28 -12.82
N MET A 383 7.45 -9.13 -13.09
CA MET A 383 7.64 -7.87 -12.41
C MET A 383 6.48 -7.60 -11.46
N TYR A 384 6.83 -7.15 -10.26
CA TYR A 384 5.89 -6.82 -9.18
C TYR A 384 6.14 -5.39 -8.73
N THR A 385 5.09 -4.69 -8.33
CA THR A 385 5.23 -3.43 -7.60
C THR A 385 5.79 -3.71 -6.21
N LEU A 386 6.93 -3.10 -5.87
CA LEU A 386 7.60 -3.26 -4.58
C LEU A 386 6.82 -2.55 -3.47
N ILE A 387 6.17 -3.32 -2.59
CA ILE A 387 5.26 -2.77 -1.58
C ILE A 387 5.97 -1.88 -0.56
N SER A 388 7.22 -2.16 -0.22
CA SER A 388 7.99 -1.32 0.72
C SER A 388 8.15 0.13 0.22
N HIS A 389 8.16 0.35 -1.10
CA HIS A 389 8.16 1.69 -1.69
C HIS A 389 6.77 2.33 -1.75
N ALA A 390 5.72 1.50 -1.80
CA ALA A 390 4.32 1.95 -1.78
C ALA A 390 3.76 2.24 -0.38
N LEU A 391 4.46 1.86 0.71
CA LEU A 391 3.96 1.98 2.09
C LEU A 391 3.45 3.38 2.45
N THR A 392 4.19 4.42 2.09
CA THR A 392 3.77 5.81 2.38
C THR A 392 2.45 6.14 1.71
N TRP A 393 2.30 5.76 0.45
CA TRP A 393 1.05 5.97 -0.26
C TRP A 393 -0.08 5.11 0.33
N ILE A 394 0.17 3.83 0.62
CA ILE A 394 -0.82 2.91 1.19
C ILE A 394 -1.37 3.44 2.51
N HIS A 395 -0.48 3.75 3.46
CA HIS A 395 -0.89 4.24 4.77
C HIS A 395 -1.56 5.61 4.66
N GLN A 396 -1.16 6.48 3.73
CA GLN A 396 -1.80 7.79 3.53
C GLN A 396 -3.25 7.61 3.11
N GLN A 397 -3.51 6.74 2.13
CA GLN A 397 -4.87 6.45 1.67
C GLN A 397 -5.72 5.80 2.76
N MET A 398 -5.12 4.97 3.62
CA MET A 398 -5.82 4.38 4.75
C MET A 398 -6.11 5.41 5.85
N GLU A 399 -5.20 6.35 6.13
CA GLU A 399 -5.34 7.39 7.16
C GLU A 399 -6.42 8.42 6.79
N VAL A 400 -6.38 8.99 5.57
CA VAL A 400 -7.35 9.99 5.09
C VAL A 400 -8.79 9.51 5.26
N ASN A 401 -9.03 8.22 5.05
CA ASN A 401 -10.36 7.64 5.08
C ASN A 401 -10.76 7.09 6.46
N SER A 402 -9.91 7.27 7.48
CA SER A 402 -10.16 6.89 8.88
C SER A 402 -10.73 8.05 9.72
N THR A 403 -10.58 9.28 9.25
CA THR A 403 -11.25 10.46 9.79
C THR A 403 -12.67 10.52 9.24
N VAL A 404 -13.64 10.20 10.08
CA VAL A 404 -15.07 10.41 9.79
C VAL A 404 -15.29 11.92 9.67
N GLY A 405 -15.31 12.41 8.45
CA GLY A 405 -15.59 13.79 8.08
C GLY A 405 -15.82 13.83 6.58
N THR A 406 -17.08 13.96 6.19
CA THR A 406 -17.55 14.06 4.82
C THR A 406 -16.77 15.12 4.05
N VAL A 407 -15.97 14.72 3.05
CA VAL A 407 -15.44 15.64 2.03
C VAL A 407 -16.05 15.23 0.70
N TYR A 408 -16.94 16.08 0.19
CA TYR A 408 -17.48 15.96 -1.15
C TYR A 408 -16.36 16.20 -2.16
N TRP A 409 -16.29 15.35 -3.18
CA TRP A 409 -15.49 15.62 -4.37
C TRP A 409 -16.11 16.80 -5.12
N CYS A 410 -15.45 17.96 -5.10
CA CYS A 410 -15.71 19.01 -6.09
C CYS A 410 -14.81 18.75 -7.30
N THR A 411 -15.36 18.15 -8.35
CA THR A 411 -14.79 18.24 -9.70
C THR A 411 -15.26 19.54 -10.36
N GLU A 412 -14.36 20.23 -11.06
CA GLU A 412 -14.47 21.60 -11.59
C GLU A 412 -15.65 21.91 -12.55
N GLU A 413 -16.61 21.01 -12.79
CA GLU A 413 -17.73 21.24 -13.72
C GLU A 413 -19.10 21.57 -13.06
N LEU A 414 -19.21 21.63 -11.73
CA LEU A 414 -20.49 21.92 -11.05
C LEU A 414 -20.55 23.26 -10.28
N CYS A 415 -19.54 24.12 -10.37
CA CYS A 415 -19.51 25.39 -9.63
C CYS A 415 -20.38 26.52 -10.23
N TRP A 416 -21.27 26.22 -11.19
CA TRP A 416 -22.10 27.24 -11.88
C TRP A 416 -23.62 27.10 -11.71
N TRP A 417 -24.13 26.16 -10.91
CA TRP A 417 -25.58 25.94 -10.77
C TRP A 417 -26.14 25.94 -9.34
N GLN A 418 -25.48 26.61 -8.39
CA GLN A 418 -26.03 26.79 -7.02
C GLN A 418 -26.09 28.25 -6.54
N THR A 419 -26.38 29.20 -7.44
CA THR A 419 -26.68 30.59 -7.05
C THR A 419 -28.10 31.04 -7.39
N VAL A 420 -29.01 30.15 -7.78
CA VAL A 420 -30.43 30.51 -8.01
C VAL A 420 -31.31 29.38 -7.51
N LEU A 421 -31.69 29.41 -6.23
CA LEU A 421 -32.97 28.91 -5.70
C LEU A 421 -33.07 29.24 -4.19
N GLN A 422 -32.94 30.54 -3.87
CA GLN A 422 -33.34 31.06 -2.56
C GLN A 422 -34.06 32.40 -2.73
N TYR A 423 -35.10 32.42 -3.56
CA TYR A 423 -36.22 33.36 -3.52
C TYR A 423 -37.41 32.73 -4.26
N CYS A 424 -38.15 31.87 -3.56
CA CYS A 424 -39.60 31.70 -3.63
C CYS A 424 -40.03 30.70 -2.55
#